data_AF-A0A1F3VR07-F1
#
_entry.id   AF-A0A1F3VR07-F1
#
_cell.length_a   1.000
_cell.length_b   1.000
_cell.length_c   1.000
_cell.angle_alpha   90.00
_cell.angle_beta   90.00
_cell.angle_gamma   90.00
#
_symmetry.space_group_name_H-M   'P 1'
#
loop_
_entity.id
_entity.type
_entity.pdbx_description
1 polymer ?
#
loop_
_entity_poly.entity_id
_entity_poly.type
_entity_poly.pdbx_seq_one_letter_code
_entity_poly.pdbx_strand_id
1 'polypeptide(L)'
;MSKNIAFKKLVEDLLVAYKRFCLNRLAHEKVEGAYYSTFREIWDNLLVSLETESIMGLARFFDPQNPKHKPRLAFSFFFDLKTEFRNHLTVIGSVKKCRDNLVAHRDLNSASDMQRFLKKHGLKPNDIWSLFEKIIEVLESKKGQFSLTDDLKAKFENGRLLVKQQFQDFIPAKYQ
;
A
#
# COMPACT_ATOMS: atom_id res chain seq x y z
N MET A 1 19.56 13.32 10.64
CA MET A 1 18.20 12.95 11.13
C MET A 1 18.38 11.88 12.20
N SER A 2 17.76 12.01 13.38
CA SER A 2 17.86 10.96 14.41
C SER A 2 17.13 9.70 13.96
N LYS A 3 17.58 8.51 14.41
CA LYS A 3 16.93 7.23 14.09
C LYS A 3 15.44 7.22 14.45
N ASN A 4 15.06 7.89 15.54
CA ASN A 4 13.66 7.99 15.97
C ASN A 4 12.82 8.84 15.02
N ILE A 5 13.32 9.99 14.57
CA ILE A 5 12.62 10.83 13.57
C ILE A 5 12.47 10.07 12.26
N ALA A 6 13.52 9.35 11.86
CA ALA A 6 13.49 8.54 10.66
C ALA A 6 12.43 7.42 10.76
N PHE A 7 12.42 6.68 11.85
CA PHE A 7 11.44 5.61 12.05
C PHE A 7 9.99 6.15 12.12
N LYS A 8 9.75 7.30 12.76
CA LYS A 8 8.42 7.96 12.73
C LYS A 8 7.97 8.28 11.31
N LYS A 9 8.85 8.83 10.50
CA LYS A 9 8.58 9.14 9.09
C LYS A 9 8.30 7.88 8.27
N LEU A 10 9.04 6.80 8.51
CA LEU A 10 8.79 5.49 7.89
C LEU A 10 7.35 5.02 8.20
N VAL A 11 6.94 5.07 9.47
CA VAL A 11 5.57 4.71 9.89
C VAL A 11 4.50 5.58 9.20
N GLU A 12 4.72 6.89 9.11
CA GLU A 12 3.80 7.82 8.45
C GLU A 12 3.67 7.54 6.95
N ASP A 13 4.79 7.33 6.25
CA ASP A 13 4.81 7.00 4.83
C ASP A 13 4.05 5.69 4.56
N LEU A 14 4.20 4.68 5.45
CA LEU A 14 3.43 3.44 5.35
C LEU A 14 1.94 3.66 5.59
N LEU A 15 1.57 4.48 6.58
CA LEU A 15 0.18 4.74 6.90
C LEU A 15 -0.55 5.38 5.71
N VAL A 16 0.11 6.28 4.98
CA VAL A 16 -0.44 6.84 3.75
C VAL A 16 -0.67 5.76 2.69
N ALA A 17 0.32 4.89 2.45
CA ALA A 17 0.18 3.79 1.49
C ALA A 17 -0.94 2.82 1.91
N TYR A 18 -1.03 2.48 3.19
CA TYR A 18 -2.05 1.59 3.74
C TYR A 18 -3.46 2.18 3.62
N LYS A 19 -3.63 3.48 3.87
CA LYS A 19 -4.93 4.16 3.68
C LYS A 19 -5.40 4.12 2.23
N ARG A 20 -4.49 4.32 1.27
CA ARG A 20 -4.80 4.22 -0.17
C ARG A 20 -5.20 2.80 -0.57
N PHE A 21 -4.50 1.81 -0.04
CA PHE A 21 -4.85 0.41 -0.22
C PHE A 21 -6.23 0.06 0.36
N CYS A 22 -6.54 0.54 1.58
CA CYS A 22 -7.86 0.39 2.18
C CYS A 22 -8.96 1.05 1.33
N LEU A 23 -8.71 2.26 0.84
CA LEU A 23 -9.64 2.98 -0.04
C LEU A 23 -9.88 2.19 -1.32
N ASN A 24 -8.83 1.63 -1.93
CA ASN A 24 -8.96 0.78 -3.12
C ASN A 24 -9.87 -0.42 -2.88
N ARG A 25 -9.70 -1.11 -1.75
CA ARG A 25 -10.53 -2.27 -1.40
C ARG A 25 -12.00 -1.87 -1.24
N LEU A 26 -12.26 -0.79 -0.51
CA LEU A 26 -13.62 -0.28 -0.32
C LEU A 26 -14.27 0.16 -1.64
N ALA A 27 -13.47 0.76 -2.53
CA ALA A 27 -13.92 1.15 -3.86
C ALA A 27 -14.31 -0.09 -4.69
N HIS A 28 -13.48 -1.13 -4.71
CA HIS A 28 -13.78 -2.40 -5.39
C HIS A 28 -15.04 -3.09 -4.86
N GLU A 29 -15.30 -3.03 -3.55
CA GLU A 29 -16.54 -3.56 -2.96
C GLU A 29 -17.81 -2.82 -3.45
N LYS A 30 -17.68 -1.62 -4.03
CA LYS A 30 -18.79 -0.82 -4.56
C LYS A 30 -18.89 -0.80 -6.08
N VAL A 31 -18.06 -1.57 -6.78
CA VAL A 31 -18.01 -1.68 -8.27
C VAL A 31 -19.29 -2.25 -8.90
N GLU A 32 -20.26 -2.69 -8.09
CA GLU A 32 -21.53 -3.21 -8.58
C GLU A 32 -22.73 -2.25 -8.37
N GLY A 33 -22.50 -1.10 -7.74
CA GLY A 33 -23.56 -0.16 -7.37
C GLY A 33 -24.03 0.75 -8.52
N ALA A 34 -25.23 1.33 -8.36
CA ALA A 34 -25.77 2.33 -9.28
C ALA A 34 -24.78 3.50 -9.49
N TYR A 35 -24.07 3.90 -8.44
CA TYR A 35 -23.03 4.94 -8.53
C TYR A 35 -21.90 4.57 -9.49
N TYR A 36 -21.39 3.34 -9.39
CA TYR A 36 -20.34 2.84 -10.27
C TYR A 36 -20.83 2.84 -11.71
N SER A 37 -22.00 2.24 -11.98
CA SER A 37 -22.54 2.16 -13.34
C SER A 37 -22.74 3.53 -14.00
N THR A 38 -23.11 4.55 -13.21
CA THR A 38 -23.34 5.92 -13.70
C THR A 38 -22.02 6.64 -14.04
N PHE A 39 -20.94 6.34 -13.30
CA PHE A 39 -19.65 7.04 -13.43
C PHE A 39 -18.50 6.08 -13.71
N ARG A 40 -18.74 5.05 -14.52
CA ARG A 40 -17.83 3.90 -14.72
C ARG A 40 -16.40 4.33 -15.04
N GLU A 41 -16.22 5.21 -16.02
CA GLU A 41 -14.89 5.65 -16.46
C GLU A 41 -14.11 6.36 -15.33
N ILE A 42 -14.79 7.14 -14.50
CA ILE A 42 -14.16 7.81 -13.35
C ILE A 42 -13.72 6.78 -12.33
N TRP A 43 -14.58 5.80 -12.04
CA TRP A 43 -14.27 4.72 -11.10
C TRP A 43 -13.12 3.85 -11.57
N ASP A 44 -13.13 3.42 -12.84
CA ASP A 44 -12.07 2.58 -13.41
C ASP A 44 -10.70 3.28 -13.31
N ASN A 45 -10.64 4.57 -13.68
CA ASN A 45 -9.44 5.38 -13.54
C ASN A 45 -8.99 5.53 -12.08
N LEU A 46 -9.93 5.74 -11.16
CA LEU A 46 -9.65 5.86 -9.74
C LEU A 46 -9.10 4.56 -9.16
N LEU A 47 -9.70 3.42 -9.48
CA LEU A 47 -9.25 2.10 -9.02
C LEU A 47 -7.84 1.79 -9.52
N VAL A 48 -7.57 1.98 -10.82
CA VAL A 48 -6.24 1.76 -11.40
C VAL A 48 -5.18 2.66 -10.73
N SER A 49 -5.52 3.93 -10.49
CA SER A 49 -4.63 4.88 -9.82
C SER A 49 -4.34 4.48 -8.38
N LEU A 50 -5.36 4.09 -7.61
CA LEU A 50 -5.22 3.66 -6.22
C LEU A 50 -4.40 2.37 -6.10
N GLU A 51 -4.60 1.41 -7.00
CA GLU A 51 -3.82 0.17 -7.04
C GLU A 51 -2.36 0.43 -7.39
N THR A 52 -2.12 1.25 -8.42
CA THR A 52 -0.78 1.67 -8.82
C THR A 52 -0.06 2.32 -7.64
N GLU A 53 -0.67 3.31 -7.00
CA GLU A 53 -0.06 4.00 -5.86
C GLU A 53 0.14 3.10 -4.64
N SER A 54 -0.73 2.10 -4.42
CA SER A 54 -0.57 1.11 -3.35
C SER A 54 0.64 0.21 -3.59
N ILE A 55 0.78 -0.33 -4.80
CA ILE A 55 1.94 -1.16 -5.21
C ILE A 55 3.22 -0.33 -5.15
N MET A 56 3.19 0.88 -5.70
CA MET A 56 4.33 1.81 -5.68
C MET A 56 4.74 2.16 -4.24
N GLY A 57 3.77 2.46 -3.37
CA GLY A 57 3.99 2.76 -1.96
C GLY A 57 4.63 1.59 -1.22
N LEU A 58 4.09 0.38 -1.41
CA LEU A 58 4.59 -0.84 -0.78
C LEU A 58 5.99 -1.23 -1.27
N ALA A 59 6.23 -1.15 -2.59
CA ALA A 59 7.53 -1.44 -3.18
C ALA A 59 8.64 -0.52 -2.65
N ARG A 60 8.33 0.78 -2.48
CA ARG A 60 9.26 1.78 -1.91
C ARG A 60 9.71 1.41 -0.50
N PHE A 61 8.87 0.72 0.27
CA PHE A 61 9.20 0.29 1.62
C PHE A 61 10.33 -0.75 1.65
N PHE A 62 10.47 -1.55 0.60
CA PHE A 62 11.46 -2.62 0.51
C PHE A 62 12.71 -2.24 -0.28
N ASP A 63 12.78 -1.02 -0.81
CA ASP A 63 13.87 -0.59 -1.69
C ASP A 63 14.73 0.52 -1.07
N PRO A 64 15.90 0.17 -0.55
CA PRO A 64 16.91 1.16 -0.21
C PRO A 64 17.48 1.71 -1.53
N GLN A 65 17.04 2.92 -1.89
CA GLN A 65 17.55 3.80 -2.96
C GLN A 65 16.89 3.71 -4.35
N ASN A 66 16.47 4.90 -4.81
CA ASN A 66 16.79 5.37 -6.15
C ASN A 66 17.74 6.57 -5.97
N PRO A 67 19.00 6.52 -6.43
CA PRO A 67 19.99 7.59 -6.24
C PRO A 67 19.57 8.97 -6.74
N LYS A 68 18.58 9.05 -7.65
CA LYS A 68 18.07 10.29 -8.24
C LYS A 68 16.99 11.00 -7.42
N HIS A 69 16.46 10.37 -6.36
CA HIS A 69 15.42 10.93 -5.52
C HIS A 69 15.91 11.02 -4.07
N LYS A 70 15.54 12.11 -3.37
CA LYS A 70 15.91 12.39 -1.96
C LYS A 70 15.93 11.09 -1.13
N PRO A 71 16.89 10.90 -0.21
CA PRO A 71 16.99 9.68 0.60
C PRO A 71 15.65 9.41 1.29
N ARG A 72 14.97 8.37 0.82
CA ARG A 72 13.74 7.85 1.42
C ARG A 72 14.11 6.73 2.37
N LEU A 73 13.38 6.61 3.47
CA LEU A 73 13.65 5.63 4.50
C LEU A 73 13.00 4.31 4.09
N ALA A 74 13.79 3.37 3.61
CA ALA A 74 13.38 1.99 3.40
C ALA A 74 13.42 1.19 4.70
N PHE A 75 12.58 0.16 4.78
CA PHE A 75 12.51 -0.78 5.90
C PHE A 75 13.86 -1.44 6.18
N SER A 76 14.61 -1.76 5.12
CA SER A 76 15.93 -2.37 5.20
C SER A 76 16.99 -1.50 5.90
N PHE A 77 16.73 -0.20 6.12
CA PHE A 77 17.63 0.63 6.94
C PHE A 77 17.52 0.36 8.44
N PHE A 78 16.41 -0.23 8.87
CA PHE A 78 16.12 -0.49 10.28
C PHE A 78 16.18 -1.97 10.61
N PHE A 79 15.87 -2.84 9.65
CA PHE A 79 15.66 -4.26 9.90
C PHE A 79 16.16 -5.14 8.75
N ASP A 80 16.54 -6.38 9.06
CA ASP A 80 16.90 -7.38 8.04
C ASP A 80 15.63 -8.00 7.43
N LEU A 81 15.43 -7.77 6.13
CA LEU A 81 14.29 -8.30 5.38
C LEU A 81 14.25 -9.83 5.34
N LYS A 82 15.41 -10.50 5.30
CA LYS A 82 15.45 -11.97 5.21
C LYS A 82 14.91 -12.60 6.49
N THR A 83 15.22 -11.99 7.62
CA THR A 83 14.75 -12.42 8.94
C THR A 83 13.27 -12.06 9.14
N GLU A 84 12.91 -10.79 8.96
CA GLU A 84 11.58 -10.30 9.32
C GLU A 84 10.47 -10.73 8.32
N PHE A 85 10.83 -11.06 7.07
CA PHE A 85 9.89 -11.41 5.99
C PHE A 85 10.20 -12.73 5.30
N ARG A 86 10.80 -13.70 6.01
CA ARG A 86 11.21 -15.00 5.44
C ARG A 86 10.12 -15.66 4.55
N ASN A 87 8.87 -15.63 5.01
CA ASN A 87 7.73 -16.24 4.31
C ASN A 87 7.09 -15.33 3.24
N HIS A 88 7.56 -14.10 3.11
CA HIS A 88 7.00 -13.08 2.22
C HIS A 88 8.01 -12.61 1.15
N LEU A 89 9.23 -13.15 1.12
CA LEU A 89 10.28 -12.74 0.17
C LEU A 89 9.84 -12.82 -1.29
N THR A 90 9.12 -13.88 -1.68
CA THR A 90 8.59 -14.05 -3.05
C THR A 90 7.56 -12.96 -3.38
N VAL A 91 6.69 -12.63 -2.44
CA VAL A 91 5.68 -11.57 -2.61
C VAL A 91 6.37 -10.22 -2.73
N ILE A 92 7.35 -9.93 -1.86
CA ILE A 92 8.16 -8.71 -1.94
C ILE A 92 8.83 -8.59 -3.31
N GLY A 93 9.45 -9.66 -3.80
CA GLY A 93 10.06 -9.67 -5.14
C GLY A 93 9.05 -9.37 -6.25
N SER A 94 7.84 -9.92 -6.14
CA SER A 94 6.75 -9.69 -7.11
C SER A 94 6.25 -8.24 -7.06
N VAL A 95 6.08 -7.67 -5.88
CA VAL A 95 5.74 -6.24 -5.68
C VAL A 95 6.81 -5.33 -6.31
N LYS A 96 8.10 -5.63 -6.10
CA LYS A 96 9.19 -4.86 -6.72
C LYS A 96 9.11 -4.93 -8.25
N LYS A 97 8.91 -6.13 -8.81
CA LYS A 97 8.77 -6.36 -10.25
C LYS A 97 7.57 -5.63 -10.84
N CYS A 98 6.42 -5.62 -10.17
CA CYS A 98 5.25 -4.83 -10.59
C CYS A 98 5.61 -3.34 -10.68
N ARG A 99 6.20 -2.77 -9.63
CA ARG A 99 6.62 -1.37 -9.62
C ARG A 99 7.62 -1.05 -10.73
N ASP A 100 8.58 -1.92 -11.01
CA ASP A 100 9.57 -1.68 -12.07
C ASP A 100 8.90 -1.63 -13.47
N ASN A 101 7.90 -2.48 -13.71
CA ASN A 101 7.15 -2.47 -14.97
C ASN A 101 6.21 -1.27 -15.09
N LEU A 102 5.59 -0.84 -13.99
CA LEU A 102 4.76 0.37 -13.94
C LEU A 102 5.61 1.63 -14.21
N VAL A 103 6.75 1.78 -13.53
CA VAL A 103 7.66 2.95 -13.69
C VAL A 103 8.26 3.00 -15.10
N ALA A 104 8.65 1.85 -15.64
CA ALA A 104 9.26 1.80 -16.96
C ALA A 104 8.22 1.92 -18.10
N HIS A 105 6.94 2.08 -17.78
CA HIS A 105 5.83 2.11 -18.75
C HIS A 105 5.83 0.91 -19.71
N ARG A 106 6.43 -0.22 -19.30
CA ARG A 106 6.67 -1.38 -20.17
C ARG A 106 5.41 -2.20 -20.44
N ASP A 107 4.37 -1.99 -19.64
CA ASP A 107 3.18 -2.83 -19.65
C ASP A 107 1.89 -2.02 -19.45
N LEU A 108 1.85 -0.80 -19.99
CA LEU A 108 0.70 0.10 -19.85
C LEU A 108 -0.62 -0.53 -20.34
N ASN A 109 -0.54 -1.37 -21.38
CA ASN A 109 -1.70 -2.07 -21.93
C ASN A 109 -2.29 -3.12 -21.00
N SER A 110 -1.51 -3.70 -20.08
CA SER A 110 -2.07 -4.59 -19.05
C SER A 110 -2.28 -3.86 -17.73
N ALA A 111 -1.63 -2.72 -17.49
CA ALA A 111 -1.93 -1.85 -16.35
C ALA A 111 -3.32 -1.19 -16.42
N SER A 112 -3.98 -1.19 -17.59
CA SER A 112 -5.41 -0.85 -17.69
C SER A 112 -6.32 -1.93 -17.10
N ASP A 113 -5.85 -3.18 -16.99
CA ASP A 113 -6.49 -4.30 -16.30
C ASP A 113 -5.55 -4.78 -15.17
N MET A 114 -5.59 -4.03 -14.08
CA MET A 114 -4.65 -4.21 -12.99
C MET A 114 -4.74 -5.59 -12.31
N GLN A 115 -5.92 -6.24 -12.32
CA GLN A 115 -6.05 -7.62 -11.86
C GLN A 115 -5.22 -8.58 -12.72
N ARG A 116 -5.31 -8.44 -14.05
CA ARG A 116 -4.50 -9.22 -14.99
C ARG A 116 -3.01 -8.90 -14.85
N PHE A 117 -2.66 -7.63 -14.68
CA PHE A 117 -1.28 -7.20 -14.44
C PHE A 117 -0.69 -7.86 -13.17
N LEU A 118 -1.38 -7.77 -12.04
CA LEU A 118 -0.97 -8.37 -10.77
C LEU A 118 -0.79 -9.90 -10.91
N LYS A 119 -1.76 -10.57 -11.53
CA LYS A 119 -1.73 -12.02 -11.77
C LYS A 119 -0.54 -12.43 -12.65
N LYS A 120 -0.26 -11.68 -13.73
CA LYS A 120 0.91 -11.89 -14.62
C LYS A 120 2.23 -11.83 -13.86
N HIS A 121 2.28 -11.02 -12.81
CA HIS A 121 3.45 -10.85 -11.96
C HIS A 121 3.43 -11.69 -10.68
N GLY A 122 2.48 -12.62 -10.55
CA GLY A 122 2.43 -13.58 -9.44
C GLY A 122 1.90 -13.00 -8.13
N LEU A 123 1.23 -11.84 -8.17
CA LEU A 123 0.55 -11.26 -7.01
C LEU A 123 -0.93 -11.61 -7.01
N LYS A 124 -1.40 -12.13 -5.88
CA LYS A 124 -2.81 -12.28 -5.57
C LYS A 124 -3.31 -11.06 -4.80
N PRO A 125 -4.62 -10.74 -4.87
CA PRO A 125 -5.18 -9.61 -4.12
C PRO A 125 -4.87 -9.63 -2.62
N ASN A 126 -4.88 -10.81 -1.98
CA ASN A 126 -4.61 -10.96 -0.55
C ASN A 126 -3.13 -10.87 -0.18
N ASP A 127 -2.21 -11.01 -1.14
CA ASP A 127 -0.78 -10.97 -0.85
C ASP A 127 -0.34 -9.56 -0.41
N ILE A 128 -0.94 -8.53 -1.01
CA ILE A 128 -0.71 -7.12 -0.65
C ILE A 128 -1.22 -6.85 0.77
N TRP A 129 -2.40 -7.36 1.11
CA TRP A 129 -2.96 -7.26 2.47
C TRP A 129 -2.03 -7.90 3.50
N SER A 130 -1.63 -9.15 3.26
CA SER A 130 -0.75 -9.89 4.17
C SER A 130 0.61 -9.19 4.36
N LEU A 131 1.13 -8.55 3.31
CA LEU A 131 2.36 -7.75 3.43
C LEU A 131 2.17 -6.53 4.33
N PHE A 132 1.08 -5.78 4.20
CA PHE A 132 0.81 -4.66 5.10
C PHE A 132 0.69 -5.12 6.55
N GLU A 133 -0.06 -6.19 6.82
CA GLU A 133 -0.18 -6.77 8.16
C GLU A 133 1.18 -7.14 8.73
N LYS A 134 2.02 -7.81 7.93
CA LYS A 134 3.35 -8.22 8.38
C LYS A 134 4.25 -7.03 8.67
N ILE A 135 4.24 -5.99 7.83
CA ILE A 135 5.02 -4.77 8.08
C ILE A 135 4.57 -4.12 9.39
N ILE A 136 3.25 -3.97 9.60
CA ILE A 136 2.69 -3.37 10.82
C ILE A 136 3.07 -4.18 12.06
N GLU A 137 2.99 -5.52 11.99
CA GLU A 137 3.42 -6.43 13.06
C GLU A 137 4.89 -6.20 13.45
N VAL A 138 5.79 -6.14 12.45
CA VAL A 138 7.21 -5.93 12.73
C VAL A 138 7.45 -4.54 13.30
N LEU A 139 6.84 -3.48 12.73
CA LEU A 139 6.96 -2.13 13.26
C LEU A 139 6.48 -2.05 14.71
N GLU A 140 5.35 -2.68 15.03
CA GLU A 140 4.79 -2.75 16.38
C GLU A 140 5.77 -3.43 17.34
N SER A 141 6.33 -4.59 16.96
CA SER A 141 7.27 -5.33 17.81
C SER A 141 8.58 -4.59 18.10
N LYS A 142 8.98 -3.65 17.22
CA LYS A 142 10.29 -2.97 17.28
C LYS A 142 10.17 -1.52 17.74
N LYS A 143 8.96 -0.96 17.89
CA LYS A 143 8.73 0.46 18.22
C LYS A 143 9.47 0.94 19.47
N GLY A 144 9.63 0.07 20.48
CA GLY A 144 10.35 0.37 21.72
C GLY A 144 11.83 0.70 21.49
N GLN A 145 12.46 0.12 20.47
CA GLN A 145 13.86 0.42 20.09
C GLN A 145 14.04 1.85 19.58
N PHE A 146 12.95 2.53 19.23
CA PHE A 146 12.92 3.90 18.72
C PHE A 146 12.20 4.87 19.65
N SER A 147 12.02 4.48 20.93
CA SER A 147 11.35 5.29 21.96
C SER A 147 9.92 5.71 21.56
N LEU A 148 9.24 4.88 20.78
CA LEU A 148 7.83 5.07 20.43
C LEU A 148 6.95 4.24 21.36
N THR A 149 6.01 4.92 22.01
CA THR A 149 5.05 4.32 22.93
C THR A 149 3.67 4.11 22.28
N ASP A 150 3.38 4.81 21.19
CA ASP A 150 2.10 4.73 20.47
C ASP A 150 1.80 3.29 20.06
N ASP A 151 0.54 2.86 20.18
CA ASP A 151 0.07 1.61 19.59
C ASP A 151 -0.04 1.77 18.07
N LEU A 152 0.91 1.19 17.33
CA LEU A 152 0.95 1.32 15.89
C LEU A 152 -0.19 0.50 15.27
N LYS A 153 -0.50 -0.69 15.78
CA LYS A 153 -1.64 -1.47 15.28
C LYS A 153 -2.95 -0.67 15.37
N ALA A 154 -3.21 -0.06 16.53
CA ALA A 154 -4.37 0.82 16.70
C ALA A 154 -4.32 2.04 15.77
N LYS A 155 -3.14 2.65 15.57
CA LYS A 155 -2.96 3.76 14.62
C LYS A 155 -3.32 3.39 13.18
N PHE A 156 -2.91 2.22 12.71
CA PHE A 156 -3.24 1.73 11.37
C PHE A 156 -4.73 1.38 11.26
N GLU A 157 -5.30 0.74 12.28
CA GLU A 157 -6.73 0.39 12.31
C GLU A 157 -7.62 1.63 12.33
N ASN A 158 -7.31 2.63 13.16
CA ASN A 158 -7.98 3.93 13.14
C ASN A 158 -7.87 4.61 11.77
N GLY A 159 -6.73 4.46 11.10
CA GLY A 159 -6.54 4.93 9.72
C GLY A 159 -7.49 4.26 8.74
N ARG A 160 -7.70 2.94 8.85
CA ARG A 160 -8.65 2.17 8.04
C ARG A 160 -10.09 2.61 8.29
N LEU A 161 -10.48 2.76 9.56
CA LEU A 161 -11.82 3.19 9.95
C LEU A 161 -12.13 4.61 9.45
N LEU A 162 -11.17 5.53 9.56
CA LEU A 162 -11.32 6.89 9.03
C LEU A 162 -11.55 6.89 7.52
N VAL A 163 -10.77 6.11 6.76
CA VAL A 163 -10.96 5.98 5.30
C VAL A 163 -12.34 5.42 4.98
N LYS A 164 -12.80 4.40 5.73
CA LYS A 164 -14.14 3.84 5.56
C LYS A 164 -15.23 4.88 5.77
N GLN A 165 -15.14 5.66 6.84
CA GLN A 165 -16.11 6.72 7.14
C GLN A 165 -16.11 7.79 6.04
N GLN A 166 -14.92 8.31 5.67
CA GLN A 166 -14.79 9.32 4.62
C GLN A 166 -15.33 8.83 3.27
N PHE A 167 -15.13 7.55 2.95
CA PHE A 167 -15.67 6.97 1.73
C PHE A 167 -17.20 6.84 1.74
N GLN A 168 -17.78 6.47 2.89
CA GLN A 168 -19.23 6.43 3.08
C GLN A 168 -19.86 7.82 2.94
N ASP A 169 -19.22 8.84 3.54
CA ASP A 169 -19.68 10.23 3.47
C ASP A 169 -19.54 10.82 2.05
N PHE A 170 -18.58 10.32 1.26
CA PHE A 170 -18.35 10.75 -0.12
C PHE A 170 -19.44 10.25 -1.08
N ILE A 171 -19.92 9.01 -0.92
CA ILE A 171 -20.95 8.46 -1.81
C ILE A 171 -22.30 9.07 -1.44
N PRO A 172 -22.97 9.83 -2.34
CA PRO A 172 -24.26 10.42 -2.04
C PRO A 172 -25.30 9.38 -1.66
N ALA A 173 -26.15 9.66 -0.66
CA ALA A 173 -27.16 8.73 -0.14
C ALA A 173 -28.06 8.09 -1.22
N LYS A 174 -28.36 8.82 -2.30
CA LYS A 174 -29.14 8.31 -3.44
C LYS A 174 -28.45 7.19 -4.23
N TYR A 175 -27.18 6.94 -3.97
CA TYR A 175 -26.38 5.89 -4.60
C TYR A 175 -25.72 4.94 -3.58
N GLN A 176 -26.02 5.08 -2.28
CA GLN A 176 -25.56 4.17 -1.23
C GLN A 176 -26.35 2.86 -1.24
#